data_AF-A0A7V2ICI5-F1
#
_entry.id   AF-A0A7V2ICI5-F1
#
_cell.length_a   1.000
_cell.length_b   1.000
_cell.length_c   1.000
_cell.angle_alpha   90.00
_cell.angle_beta   90.00
_cell.angle_gamma   90.00
#
_symmetry.space_group_name_H-M   'P 1'
#
loop_
_entity.id
_entity.type
_entity.pdbx_description
1 polymer ?
#
loop_
_entity_poly.entity_id
_entity_poly.type
_entity_poly.pdbx_seq_one_letter_code
_entity_poly.pdbx_strand_id
1 'polypeptide(L)'
;MSWREELRLFLEVMRRTEPPPEQAREEYGRLLARTLREEVYPAFEEFLGEMTRHGVGGQIYGRDTPWGITLRLDDGFEISVERDRHREQTHMLPRLILLVYHDEGGRRYFTTQGVAWDTIRRAEVLARVVDEYKRWYIQRPAWRETLESGGRSGSLSAS
;
A
#
# COMPACT_ATOMS: atom_id res chain seq x y z
N MET A 1 8.47 -6.34 -28.27
CA MET A 1 9.00 -6.59 -26.91
C MET A 1 8.12 -5.82 -25.93
N SER A 2 7.80 -6.37 -24.75
CA SER A 2 6.93 -5.65 -23.80
C SER A 2 7.77 -4.65 -22.98
N TRP A 3 7.21 -3.50 -22.63
CA TRP A 3 7.90 -2.48 -21.82
C TRP A 3 8.44 -3.03 -20.49
N ARG A 4 7.78 -4.06 -19.93
CA ARG A 4 8.21 -4.74 -18.70
C ARG A 4 9.49 -5.56 -18.90
N GLU A 5 9.66 -6.14 -20.08
CA GLU A 5 10.84 -6.94 -20.41
C GLU A 5 12.05 -6.05 -20.71
N GLU A 6 11.83 -4.92 -21.39
CA GLU A 6 12.83 -3.86 -21.58
C GLU A 6 13.29 -3.29 -20.22
N LEU A 7 12.33 -3.03 -19.34
CA LEU A 7 12.58 -2.56 -17.97
C LEU A 7 13.36 -3.58 -17.12
N ARG A 8 13.03 -4.87 -17.20
CA ARG A 8 13.76 -5.93 -16.48
C ARG A 8 15.23 -5.91 -16.87
N LEU A 9 15.52 -5.88 -18.18
CA LEU A 9 16.88 -5.84 -18.70
C LEU A 9 17.60 -4.54 -18.31
N PHE A 10 16.93 -3.40 -18.40
CA PHE A 10 17.46 -2.12 -17.93
C PHE A 10 17.90 -2.17 -16.46
N LEU A 11 17.04 -2.69 -15.58
CA LEU A 11 17.36 -2.80 -14.15
C LEU A 11 18.48 -3.80 -13.87
N GLU A 12 18.55 -4.88 -14.63
CA GLU A 12 19.62 -5.87 -14.51
C GLU A 12 21.00 -5.26 -14.83
N VAL A 13 21.05 -4.38 -15.82
CA VAL A 13 22.26 -3.61 -16.16
C VAL A 13 22.57 -2.57 -15.08
N MET A 14 21.56 -1.80 -14.64
CA MET A 14 21.74 -0.71 -13.67
C MET A 14 22.07 -1.17 -12.25
N ARG A 15 21.69 -2.40 -11.86
CA ARG A 15 22.13 -2.99 -10.58
C ARG A 15 23.65 -3.18 -10.48
N ARG A 16 24.35 -3.18 -11.61
CA ARG A 16 25.82 -3.36 -11.67
C ARG A 16 26.58 -2.04 -11.74
N THR A 17 25.88 -0.91 -11.80
CA THR A 17 26.46 0.44 -11.91
C THR A 17 26.16 1.22 -10.63
N GLU A 18 27.17 1.48 -9.81
CA GLU A 18 27.01 2.22 -8.55
C GLU A 18 27.98 3.41 -8.46
N PRO A 19 27.47 4.65 -8.35
CA PRO A 19 26.06 5.05 -8.42
C PRO A 19 25.49 4.97 -9.85
N PRO A 20 24.17 4.71 -10.02
CA PRO A 20 23.52 4.81 -11.32
C PRO A 20 23.67 6.22 -11.91
N PRO A 21 23.74 6.37 -13.24
CA PRO A 21 23.68 7.69 -13.88
C PRO A 21 22.38 8.44 -13.56
N GLU A 22 22.43 9.77 -13.53
CA GLU A 22 21.25 10.60 -13.23
C GLU A 22 20.10 10.38 -14.22
N GLN A 23 20.41 10.31 -15.51
CA GLN A 23 19.44 10.00 -16.57
C GLN A 23 18.69 8.68 -16.31
N ALA A 24 19.41 7.66 -15.83
CA ALA A 24 18.82 6.37 -15.49
C ALA A 24 17.89 6.46 -14.27
N ARG A 25 18.24 7.28 -13.26
CA ARG A 25 17.36 7.54 -12.11
C ARG A 25 16.09 8.28 -12.52
N GLU A 26 16.19 9.27 -13.41
CA GLU A 26 15.04 10.03 -13.92
C GLU A 26 14.11 9.17 -14.77
N GLU A 27 14.67 8.38 -15.68
CA GLU A 27 13.92 7.43 -16.50
C GLU A 27 13.20 6.39 -15.63
N TYR A 28 13.91 5.86 -14.63
CA TYR A 28 13.31 4.94 -13.70
C TYR A 28 12.24 5.59 -12.83
N GLY A 29 12.42 6.84 -12.39
CA GLY A 29 11.40 7.62 -11.68
C GLY A 29 10.13 7.85 -12.50
N ARG A 30 10.25 8.06 -13.82
CA ARG A 30 9.10 8.15 -14.74
C ARG A 30 8.35 6.83 -14.84
N LEU A 31 9.08 5.72 -14.85
CA LEU A 31 8.47 4.40 -14.77
C LEU A 31 7.74 4.24 -13.45
N LEU A 32 8.34 4.59 -12.30
CA LEU A 32 7.70 4.57 -10.98
C LEU A 32 6.33 5.26 -10.95
N ALA A 33 6.26 6.45 -11.54
CA ALA A 33 5.01 7.20 -11.70
C ALA A 33 3.96 6.45 -12.55
N ARG A 34 4.40 5.68 -13.55
CA ARG A 34 3.50 4.90 -14.42
C ARG A 34 2.80 3.77 -13.68
N THR A 35 3.47 2.91 -12.92
CA THR A 35 2.78 1.84 -12.13
C THR A 35 1.97 2.40 -10.99
N LEU A 36 2.38 3.53 -10.38
CA LEU A 36 1.48 4.23 -9.46
C LEU A 36 0.13 4.46 -10.15
N ARG A 37 0.14 5.03 -11.36
CA ARG A 37 -1.08 5.29 -12.14
C ARG A 37 -1.78 4.04 -12.69
N GLU A 38 -1.03 3.07 -13.21
CA GLU A 38 -1.57 1.95 -14.00
C GLU A 38 -1.85 0.68 -13.18
N GLU A 39 -1.20 0.51 -12.03
CA GLU A 39 -1.30 -0.71 -11.21
C GLU A 39 -1.81 -0.41 -9.80
N VAL A 40 -1.24 0.60 -9.12
CA VAL A 40 -1.59 0.91 -7.72
C VAL A 40 -2.93 1.63 -7.63
N TYR A 41 -3.12 2.69 -8.42
CA TYR A 41 -4.37 3.45 -8.40
C TYR A 41 -5.58 2.56 -8.69
N PRO A 42 -5.59 1.72 -9.75
CA PRO A 42 -6.73 0.84 -10.02
C PRO A 42 -6.94 -0.24 -8.94
N ALA A 43 -5.87 -0.70 -8.27
CA ALA A 43 -6.00 -1.61 -7.13
C ALA A 43 -6.69 -0.92 -5.95
N PHE A 44 -6.34 0.33 -5.67
CA PHE A 44 -6.97 1.12 -4.61
C PHE A 44 -8.43 1.44 -4.95
N GLU A 45 -8.74 1.79 -6.20
CA GLU A 45 -10.13 2.00 -6.65
C GLU A 45 -10.97 0.74 -6.50
N GLU A 46 -10.42 -0.42 -6.90
CA GLU A 46 -11.11 -1.71 -6.77
C GLU A 46 -11.41 -2.04 -5.32
N PHE A 47 -10.41 -1.90 -4.44
CA PHE A 47 -10.57 -2.14 -3.02
C PHE A 47 -11.56 -1.15 -2.38
N LEU A 48 -11.44 0.15 -2.65
CA LEU A 48 -12.37 1.17 -2.15
C LEU A 48 -13.80 0.91 -2.64
N GLY A 49 -13.97 0.53 -3.90
CA GLY A 49 -15.27 0.17 -4.47
C GLY A 49 -15.90 -1.02 -3.75
N GLU A 50 -15.10 -2.03 -3.40
CA GLU A 50 -15.57 -3.16 -2.60
C GLU A 50 -15.93 -2.74 -1.17
N MET A 51 -15.06 -2.00 -0.48
CA MET A 51 -15.33 -1.50 0.86
C MET A 51 -16.59 -0.63 0.93
N THR A 52 -16.83 0.19 -0.10
CA THR A 52 -18.04 1.02 -0.22
C THR A 52 -19.31 0.16 -0.30
N ARG A 53 -19.27 -0.98 -1.00
CA ARG A 53 -20.40 -1.93 -1.03
C ARG A 53 -20.69 -2.55 0.33
N HIS A 54 -19.68 -2.67 1.19
CA HIS A 54 -19.80 -3.11 2.58
C HIS A 54 -20.08 -1.96 3.56
N GLY A 55 -20.36 -0.75 3.06
CA GLY A 55 -20.75 0.41 3.88
C GLY A 55 -19.58 1.22 4.45
N VAL A 56 -18.34 0.99 4.00
CA VAL A 56 -17.16 1.75 4.43
C VAL A 56 -16.74 2.70 3.29
N GLY A 57 -16.89 4.00 3.52
CA GLY A 57 -16.43 5.03 2.59
C GLY A 57 -14.93 5.28 2.68
N GLY A 58 -14.42 6.17 1.81
CA GLY A 58 -13.02 6.54 1.80
C GLY A 58 -12.64 7.42 0.61
N GLN A 59 -11.35 7.76 0.52
CA GLN A 59 -10.78 8.63 -0.50
C GLN A 59 -9.39 8.13 -0.92
N ILE A 60 -9.05 8.41 -2.19
CA ILE A 60 -7.71 8.16 -2.73
C ILE A 60 -7.06 9.51 -3.06
N TYR A 61 -5.86 9.73 -2.56
CA TYR A 61 -5.06 10.93 -2.79
C TYR A 61 -3.85 10.61 -3.68
N GLY A 62 -3.33 11.63 -4.37
CA GLY A 62 -2.06 11.51 -5.08
C GLY A 62 -2.12 10.87 -6.47
N ARG A 63 -3.31 10.64 -7.04
CA ARG A 63 -3.55 9.99 -8.36
C ARG A 63 -2.60 10.44 -9.47
N ASP A 64 -2.34 11.74 -9.56
CA ASP A 64 -1.54 12.35 -10.63
C ASP A 64 -0.16 12.82 -10.15
N THR A 65 0.28 12.35 -8.98
CA THR A 65 1.60 12.70 -8.45
C THR A 65 2.62 11.63 -8.79
N PRO A 66 3.86 12.01 -9.12
CA PRO A 66 4.92 11.04 -9.37
C PRO A 66 5.50 10.46 -8.07
N TRP A 67 5.01 10.87 -6.89
CA TRP A 67 5.65 10.62 -5.60
C TRP A 67 4.97 9.52 -4.78
N GLY A 68 3.65 9.36 -4.90
CA GLY A 68 2.92 8.31 -4.22
C GLY A 68 1.41 8.43 -4.34
N ILE A 69 0.71 7.37 -3.92
CA ILE A 69 -0.75 7.29 -3.87
C ILE A 69 -1.15 6.76 -2.51
N THR A 70 -2.15 7.39 -1.90
CA THR A 70 -2.65 7.01 -0.57
C THR A 70 -4.14 6.69 -0.65
N LEU A 71 -4.54 5.58 -0.04
CA LEU A 71 -5.93 5.24 0.25
C LEU A 71 -6.19 5.49 1.73
N ARG A 72 -7.26 6.23 2.03
CA ARG A 72 -7.76 6.43 3.39
C ARG A 72 -9.23 6.06 3.46
N LEU A 73 -9.58 5.17 4.36
CA LEU A 73 -10.96 4.78 4.63
C LEU A 73 -11.53 5.56 5.82
N ASP A 74 -12.85 5.73 5.83
CA ASP A 74 -13.58 6.44 6.88
C ASP A 74 -13.54 5.70 8.23
N ASP A 75 -13.28 4.38 8.19
CA ASP A 75 -13.09 3.57 9.39
C ASP A 75 -11.73 3.80 10.07
N GLY A 76 -10.84 4.58 9.45
CA GLY A 76 -9.53 4.94 9.96
C GLY A 76 -8.37 4.11 9.41
N PHE A 77 -8.62 3.13 8.53
CA PHE A 77 -7.53 2.44 7.82
C PHE A 77 -6.90 3.39 6.79
N GLU A 78 -5.57 3.43 6.76
CA GLU A 78 -4.84 4.25 5.79
C GLU A 78 -3.57 3.53 5.31
N ILE A 79 -3.39 3.49 3.98
CA ILE A 79 -2.27 2.83 3.32
C ILE A 79 -1.77 3.67 2.16
N SER A 80 -0.46 3.75 1.99
CA SER A 80 0.19 4.54 0.95
C SER A 80 1.25 3.72 0.21
N VAL A 81 1.38 3.94 -1.09
CA VAL A 81 2.50 3.45 -1.89
C VAL A 81 3.28 4.66 -2.39
N GLU A 82 4.53 4.78 -1.98
CA GLU A 82 5.33 5.99 -2.19
C GLU A 82 6.73 5.67 -2.72
N ARG A 83 7.38 6.66 -3.31
CA ARG A 83 8.80 6.60 -3.62
C ARG A 83 9.64 6.68 -2.33
N ASP A 84 10.63 5.80 -2.21
CA ASP A 84 11.58 5.80 -1.11
C ASP A 84 12.52 7.02 -1.19
N ARG A 85 12.14 8.10 -0.51
CA ARG A 85 12.91 9.35 -0.46
C ARG A 85 14.32 9.16 0.11
N HIS A 86 14.51 8.22 1.04
CA HIS A 86 15.83 7.98 1.61
C HIS A 86 16.79 7.42 0.56
N ARG A 87 16.34 6.49 -0.28
CA ARG A 87 17.15 5.97 -1.40
C ARG A 87 17.45 7.01 -2.47
N GLU A 88 16.54 7.94 -2.69
CA GLU A 88 16.77 9.05 -3.63
C GLU A 88 17.85 10.00 -3.13
N GLN A 89 17.84 10.28 -1.83
CA GLN A 89 18.87 11.10 -1.17
C GLN A 89 20.25 10.43 -1.19
N THR A 90 20.32 9.10 -1.25
CA THR A 90 21.58 8.35 -1.35
C THR A 90 22.00 8.05 -2.79
N HIS A 91 21.41 8.71 -3.79
CA HIS A 91 21.71 8.57 -5.22
C HIS A 91 21.53 7.15 -5.78
N MET A 92 20.82 6.28 -5.07
CA MET A 92 20.48 4.95 -5.54
C MET A 92 19.30 5.02 -6.52
N LEU A 93 19.02 3.91 -7.22
CA LEU A 93 17.76 3.79 -7.96
C LEU A 93 16.57 3.92 -6.99
N PRO A 94 15.57 4.78 -7.30
CA PRO A 94 14.37 4.93 -6.49
C PRO A 94 13.59 3.61 -6.43
N ARG A 95 12.76 3.40 -5.41
CA ARG A 95 11.86 2.23 -5.33
C ARG A 95 10.51 2.65 -4.77
N LEU A 96 9.50 1.81 -4.96
CA LEU A 96 8.24 1.95 -4.24
C LEU A 96 8.30 1.25 -2.88
N ILE A 97 7.74 1.91 -1.88
CA ILE A 97 7.52 1.39 -0.53
C ILE A 97 6.03 1.47 -0.23
N LEU A 98 5.50 0.42 0.41
CA LEU A 98 4.17 0.38 0.99
C LEU A 98 4.27 0.83 2.44
N LEU A 99 3.45 1.80 2.83
CA LEU A 99 3.33 2.34 4.18
C LEU A 99 1.92 2.07 4.69
N VAL A 100 1.79 1.33 5.79
CA VAL A 100 0.50 1.11 6.45
C VAL A 100 0.48 1.96 7.72
N TYR A 101 -0.48 2.89 7.82
CA TYR A 101 -0.59 3.78 8.97
C TYR A 101 -1.49 3.17 10.05
N HIS A 102 -1.11 3.39 11.30
CA HIS A 102 -1.89 2.99 12.46
C HIS A 102 -1.78 4.07 13.54
N ASP A 103 -2.86 4.24 14.30
CA ASP A 103 -2.90 5.14 15.44
C ASP A 103 -2.75 4.34 16.73
N GLU A 104 -1.77 4.72 17.55
CA GLU A 104 -1.52 4.13 18.87
C GLU A 104 -1.33 5.28 19.88
N GLY A 105 -2.22 5.36 20.88
CA GLY A 105 -2.13 6.37 21.95
C GLY A 105 -2.20 7.82 21.48
N GLY A 106 -2.97 8.11 20.43
CA GLY A 106 -3.09 9.45 19.84
C GLY A 106 -1.88 9.89 19.00
N ARG A 107 -0.96 8.96 18.72
CA ARG A 107 0.17 9.16 17.80
C ARG A 107 0.01 8.26 16.59
N ARG A 108 0.38 8.79 15.43
CA ARG A 108 0.31 8.09 14.16
C ARG A 108 1.66 7.48 13.81
N TYR A 109 1.67 6.18 13.58
CA TYR A 109 2.83 5.38 13.21
C TYR A 109 2.63 4.75 11.84
N PHE A 110 3.70 4.23 11.25
CA PHE A 110 3.63 3.46 10.02
C PHE A 110 4.60 2.28 10.03
N THR A 111 4.22 1.22 9.31
CA THR A 111 5.13 0.12 9.00
C THR A 111 5.52 0.21 7.53
N THR A 112 6.83 0.13 7.26
CA THR A 112 7.38 0.18 5.90
C THR A 112 7.59 -1.23 5.36
N GLN A 113 7.01 -1.52 4.19
CA GLN A 113 7.33 -2.71 3.40
C GLN A 113 7.87 -2.28 2.03
N GLY A 114 9.15 -2.53 1.77
CA GLY A 114 9.74 -2.26 0.46
C GLY A 114 9.37 -3.34 -0.56
N VAL A 115 9.06 -2.93 -1.79
CA VAL A 115 8.78 -3.89 -2.87
C VAL A 115 9.64 -3.58 -4.09
N ALA A 116 10.22 -4.62 -4.68
CA ALA A 116 10.95 -4.50 -5.92
C ALA A 116 9.95 -4.27 -7.06
N TRP A 117 10.20 -3.22 -7.83
CA TRP A 117 9.29 -2.70 -8.83
C TRP A 117 8.95 -3.67 -9.98
N ASP A 118 9.91 -4.49 -10.39
CA ASP A 118 9.78 -5.41 -11.52
C ASP A 118 8.76 -6.53 -11.26
N THR A 119 8.33 -6.69 -10.02
CA THR A 119 7.34 -7.69 -9.63
C THR A 119 5.93 -7.10 -9.46
N ILE A 120 5.78 -5.81 -9.17
CA ILE A 120 4.49 -5.25 -8.73
C ILE A 120 3.47 -5.27 -9.86
N ARG A 121 2.38 -5.98 -9.62
CA ARG A 121 1.17 -6.00 -10.46
C ARG A 121 -0.03 -5.54 -9.66
N ARG A 122 -1.05 -4.99 -10.30
CA ARG A 122 -2.33 -4.60 -9.68
C ARG A 122 -2.86 -5.68 -8.72
N ALA A 123 -2.89 -6.94 -9.17
CA ALA A 123 -3.38 -8.06 -8.35
C ALA A 123 -2.56 -8.28 -7.07
N GLU A 124 -1.24 -8.05 -7.11
CA GLU A 124 -0.37 -8.15 -5.94
C GLU A 124 -0.57 -6.97 -4.98
N VAL A 125 -0.75 -5.77 -5.52
CA VAL A 125 -1.08 -4.58 -4.71
C VAL A 125 -2.40 -4.81 -3.99
N LEU A 126 -3.43 -5.24 -4.73
CA LEU A 126 -4.75 -5.52 -4.17
C LEU A 126 -4.68 -6.58 -3.07
N ALA A 127 -3.99 -7.71 -3.32
CA ALA A 127 -3.83 -8.77 -2.33
C ALA A 127 -3.16 -8.26 -1.04
N ARG A 128 -2.09 -7.45 -1.17
CA ARG A 128 -1.42 -6.83 -0.01
C ARG A 128 -2.34 -5.87 0.74
N VAL A 129 -3.08 -5.02 0.05
CA VAL A 129 -4.03 -4.09 0.69
C VAL A 129 -5.08 -4.86 1.48
N VAL A 130 -5.64 -5.93 0.91
CA VAL A 130 -6.62 -6.80 1.58
C VAL A 130 -6.01 -7.46 2.83
N ASP A 131 -4.79 -7.98 2.74
CA ASP A 131 -4.13 -8.62 3.87
C ASP A 131 -3.82 -7.64 5.01
N GLU A 132 -3.32 -6.45 4.68
CA GLU A 132 -3.04 -5.42 5.68
C GLU A 132 -4.32 -4.87 6.30
N TYR A 133 -5.39 -4.70 5.52
CA TYR A 133 -6.70 -4.34 6.06
C TYR A 133 -7.23 -5.39 7.03
N LYS A 134 -7.16 -6.68 6.69
CA LYS A 134 -7.56 -7.78 7.60
C LYS A 134 -6.77 -7.76 8.90
N ARG A 135 -5.44 -7.58 8.83
CA ARG A 135 -4.59 -7.49 10.02
C ARG A 135 -4.98 -6.30 10.89
N TRP A 136 -5.13 -5.12 10.28
CA TRP A 136 -5.56 -3.91 10.98
C TRP A 136 -6.93 -4.08 11.63
N TYR A 137 -7.89 -4.65 10.90
CA TYR A 137 -9.25 -4.86 11.37
C TYR A 137 -9.31 -5.81 12.58
N ILE A 138 -8.57 -6.93 12.54
CA ILE A 138 -8.48 -7.90 13.64
C ILE A 138 -7.85 -7.29 14.91
N GLN A 139 -6.92 -6.34 14.75
CA GLN A 139 -6.23 -5.71 15.87
C GLN A 139 -7.08 -4.67 16.61
N ARG A 140 -8.25 -4.28 16.10
CA ARG A 140 -9.12 -3.33 16.78
C ARG A 140 -9.71 -3.91 18.08
N PRO A 141 -9.66 -3.16 19.20
CA PRO A 141 -10.28 -3.56 20.47
C PRO A 141 -11.79 -3.88 20.37
N ALA A 142 -12.49 -3.37 19.35
CA ALA A 142 -13.94 -3.55 19.16
C ALA A 142 -14.41 -5.00 18.89
N TRP A 143 -13.52 -5.93 18.52
CA TRP A 143 -13.87 -7.36 18.44
C TRP A 143 -13.77 -8.10 19.78
N ARG A 144 -13.10 -7.55 20.80
CA ARG A 144 -13.15 -8.12 22.16
C ARG A 144 -14.54 -7.94 22.78
N GLU A 145 -15.14 -6.75 22.62
CA GLU A 145 -16.48 -6.49 23.16
C GLU A 145 -17.58 -7.26 22.42
N THR A 146 -17.43 -7.50 21.10
CA THR A 146 -18.45 -8.22 20.32
C THR A 146 -18.45 -9.74 20.60
N LEU A 147 -17.29 -10.34 20.93
CA LEU A 147 -17.19 -11.73 21.37
C LEU A 147 -17.57 -11.91 22.86
N GLU A 148 -17.27 -10.92 23.71
CA GLU A 148 -17.63 -10.95 25.14
C GLU A 148 -19.13 -10.64 25.39
N SER A 149 -19.77 -9.81 24.55
CA SER A 149 -21.21 -9.54 24.62
C SER A 149 -22.06 -10.63 23.94
N GLY A 150 -21.53 -11.32 22.92
CA GLY A 150 -22.16 -12.48 22.30
C GLY A 150 -22.12 -13.76 23.15
N GLY A 151 -21.21 -13.84 24.13
CA GLY A 151 -21.11 -14.96 25.09
C GLY A 151 -21.93 -14.80 26.39
N ARG A 152 -22.53 -13.62 26.64
CA ARG A 152 -23.31 -13.35 27.88
C ARG A 152 -24.82 -13.36 27.71
N SER A 153 -25.35 -13.48 26.50
CA SER A 153 -26.80 -13.54 26.24
C SER A 153 -27.37 -14.96 26.24
N GLY A 154 -26.88 -15.81 27.15
CA GLY A 154 -27.22 -17.23 27.21
C GLY A 154 -27.19 -17.84 28.61
N SER A 155 -27.64 -17.14 29.64
CA SER A 155 -28.05 -17.79 30.90
C SER A 155 -29.06 -16.94 31.68
N LEU A 156 -30.25 -16.79 31.12
CA LEU A 156 -31.46 -16.59 31.91
C LEU A 156 -32.40 -17.73 31.53
N SER A 157 -32.52 -18.71 32.42
CA SER A 157 -33.78 -19.36 32.84
C SER A 157 -33.54 -20.73 33.49
N ALA A 158 -34.25 -20.92 34.60
CA ALA A 158 -34.67 -22.17 35.26
C ALA A 158 -33.61 -22.86 36.13
N SER A 159 -33.83 -23.16 37.43
CA SER A 159 -35.03 -23.17 38.28
C SER A 159 -34.62 -22.97 39.74
#